data_AF-K1T091-F1
#
_entry.id   AF-K1T091-F1
#
_cell.length_a   1.000
_cell.length_b   1.000
_cell.length_c   1.000
_cell.angle_alpha   90.00
_cell.angle_beta   90.00
_cell.angle_gamma   90.00
#
_symmetry.space_group_name_H-M   'P 1'
#
loop_
_entity.id
_entity.type
_entity.pdbx_description
1 polymer ?
#
loop_
_entity_poly.entity_id
_entity_poly.type
_entity_poly.pdbx_seq_one_letter_code
_entity_poly.pdbx_strand_id
1 'polypeptide(L)' 'MKTICFYFQVHQPWRLKRYRFFDMGRDHNYLDDLTNRSIMQKVARECYLPMN' A
#
# COMPACT_ATOMS: atom_id res chain seq x y z
N MET A 1 -10.16 38.46 5.54
CA MET A 1 -9.30 37.76 4.56
C MET A 1 -9.78 36.34 4.42
N LYS A 2 -9.92 35.81 3.20
CA LYS A 2 -10.23 34.39 2.99
C LYS A 2 -8.91 33.62 2.83
N THR A 3 -8.70 32.62 3.66
CA THR A 3 -7.54 31.72 3.61
C THR A 3 -7.98 30.36 3.11
N ILE A 4 -7.20 29.80 2.18
CA ILE A 4 -7.41 28.46 1.63
C ILE A 4 -6.24 27.59 2.13
N CYS A 5 -6.55 26.39 2.61
CA CYS A 5 -5.57 25.40 3.05
C CYS A 5 -5.83 24.09 2.32
N PHE A 6 -4.83 23.58 1.61
CA PHE A 6 -4.89 22.28 0.97
C PHE A 6 -4.34 21.21 1.92
N TYR A 7 -5.10 20.14 2.10
CA TYR A 7 -4.72 18.99 2.90
C TYR A 7 -4.84 17.72 2.05
N PHE A 8 -3.77 16.95 1.99
CA PHE A 8 -3.73 15.70 1.24
C PHE A 8 -3.34 14.56 2.20
N GLN A 9 -4.20 13.55 2.29
CA GLN A 9 -3.95 12.36 3.07
C GLN A 9 -3.49 11.23 2.16
N VAL A 10 -2.37 10.61 2.51
CA VAL A 10 -1.81 9.46 1.79
C VAL A 10 -2.09 8.18 2.56
N HIS A 11 -2.68 7.18 1.88
CA HIS A 11 -2.87 5.84 2.43
C HIS A 11 -2.67 4.77 1.35
N GLN A 12 -1.86 3.75 1.65
CA GLN A 12 -1.73 2.54 0.85
C GLN A 12 -1.91 1.31 1.77
N PRO A 13 -2.92 0.46 1.52
CA PRO A 13 -3.17 -0.71 2.35
C PRO A 13 -2.27 -1.89 1.99
N TRP A 14 -1.98 -2.71 3.00
CA TRP A 14 -1.32 -4.00 2.83
C TRP A 14 -2.33 -5.06 2.38
N ARG A 15 -2.06 -5.69 1.25
CA ARG A 15 -2.86 -6.79 0.72
C ARG A 15 -2.41 -8.10 1.33
N LEU A 16 -3.39 -8.88 1.76
CA LEU A 16 -3.20 -10.26 2.15
C LEU A 16 -2.93 -11.09 0.90
N LYS A 17 -2.05 -12.08 1.02
CA LYS A 17 -1.94 -13.12 0.01
C LYS A 17 -3.16 -14.03 0.07
N ARG A 18 -3.33 -14.85 -0.96
CA ARG A 18 -4.34 -15.92 -0.91
C ARG A 18 -3.94 -16.96 0.13
N TYR A 19 -4.46 -16.80 1.35
CA TYR A 19 -4.21 -17.68 2.48
C TYR A 19 -5.34 -18.70 2.61
N ARG A 20 -5.00 -20.00 2.56
CA ARG A 20 -5.95 -21.11 2.61
C ARG A 20 -5.88 -21.82 3.96
N PHE A 21 -6.90 -22.62 4.24
CA PHE A 21 -6.94 -23.46 5.44
C PHE A 21 -5.68 -24.32 5.61
N PHE A 22 -5.14 -24.87 4.52
CA PHE A 22 -3.93 -25.71 4.56
C PHE A 22 -2.63 -24.95 4.86
N ASP A 23 -2.65 -23.62 4.76
CA ASP A 23 -1.49 -22.77 5.05
C ASP A 23 -1.38 -22.51 6.56
N MET A 24 -2.46 -22.74 7.32
CA MET A 24 -2.49 -22.56 8.78
C MET A 24 -1.45 -23.44 9.49
N GLY A 25 -0.66 -22.82 10.36
CA GLY A 25 0.39 -23.48 11.16
C GLY A 25 1.66 -23.87 10.38
N ARG A 26 1.67 -23.67 9.05
CA ARG A 26 2.84 -23.92 8.20
C ARG A 26 3.42 -22.62 7.68
N ASP A 27 2.57 -21.75 7.18
CA ASP A 27 2.94 -20.48 6.59
C ASP A 27 2.45 -19.33 7.47
N HIS A 28 3.41 -18.57 7.99
CA HIS A 28 3.17 -17.44 8.91
C HIS A 28 3.25 -16.09 8.19
N ASN A 29 3.53 -16.07 6.88
CA ASN A 29 3.51 -14.86 6.08
C ASN A 29 2.10 -14.66 5.54
N TYR A 30 1.38 -13.63 5.98
CA TYR A 30 0.00 -13.39 5.54
C TYR A 30 -0.11 -12.40 4.38
N LEU A 31 0.97 -11.67 4.10
CA LEU A 31 0.98 -10.58 3.14
C LEU A 31 1.45 -11.03 1.76
N ASP A 32 0.96 -10.35 0.74
CA ASP A 32 1.48 -10.47 -0.62
C ASP A 32 2.53 -9.38 -0.87
N ASP A 33 3.76 -9.65 -0.44
CA ASP A 33 4.85 -8.66 -0.49
C ASP A 33 5.20 -8.22 -1.91
N LEU A 34 5.10 -9.12 -2.88
CA LEU A 34 5.39 -8.82 -4.29
C LEU A 34 4.35 -7.83 -4.85
N THR A 35 3.07 -8.12 -4.64
CA THR A 35 1.99 -7.24 -5.09
C THR A 35 2.03 -5.92 -4.32
N ASN A 36 2.23 -5.94 -3.01
CA ASN A 36 2.31 -4.73 -2.19
C ASN A 36 3.47 -3.83 -2.63
N ARG A 37 4.66 -4.41 -2.86
CA ARG A 37 5.83 -3.66 -3.33
C ARG A 37 5.61 -3.07 -4.70
N SER A 38 5.10 -3.84 -5.65
CA SER A 38 4.90 -3.36 -7.03
C SER A 38 3.88 -2.23 -7.10
N ILE A 39 2.77 -2.33 -6.36
CA ILE A 39 1.76 -1.28 -6.27
C ILE A 39 2.34 -0.04 -5.59
N MET A 40 3.02 -0.20 -4.45
CA MET A 40 3.61 0.94 -3.74
C MET A 40 4.62 1.69 -4.62
N GLN A 41 5.46 0.98 -5.36
CA GLN A 41 6.42 1.59 -6.28
C GLN A 41 5.73 2.34 -7.43
N LYS A 42 4.66 1.76 -8.00
CA LYS A 42 3.88 2.44 -9.03
C LYS A 42 3.30 3.75 -8.50
N VAL A 43 2.58 3.70 -7.39
CA VAL A 43 1.93 4.87 -6.80
C VAL A 43 2.95 5.92 -6.35
N ALA A 44 4.07 5.50 -5.78
CA ALA A 44 5.15 6.42 -5.42
C ALA A 44 5.68 7.18 -6.63
N ARG A 45 5.92 6.49 -7.76
CA ARG A 45 6.40 7.14 -9.00
C ARG A 45 5.37 8.08 -9.62
N GLU A 46 4.09 7.74 -9.58
CA GLU A 46 3.04 8.50 -10.24
C GLU A 46 2.49 9.65 -9.38
N CYS A 47 2.52 9.52 -8.05
CA CYS A 47 1.84 10.46 -7.14
C CYS A 47 2.75 11.10 -6.10
N TYR A 48 3.58 10.32 -5.39
CA TYR A 48 4.30 10.84 -4.22
C TYR A 48 5.62 11.52 -4.59
N LEU A 49 6.38 10.95 -5.51
CA LEU A 49 7.65 11.52 -5.98
C LEU A 49 7.43 12.82 -6.78
N PRO A 50 6.45 12.94 -7.69
CA PRO A 50 6.19 14.20 -8.39
C PRO A 50 5.64 15.32 -7.50
N MET A 51 5.16 15.00 -6.30
CA MET A 51 4.65 15.97 -5.34
C MET A 51 5.77 16.65 -4.52
N ASN A 52 6.98 16.09 -4.51
CA ASN A 52 8.18 16.68 -3.90
C ASN A 52 8.98 17.50 -4.92
#